data_AF-A0A318NR84-F1
#
_entry.id   AF-A0A318NR84-F1
#
_cell.length_a   1.000
_cell.length_b   1.000
_cell.length_c   1.000
_cell.angle_alpha   90.00
_cell.angle_beta   90.00
_cell.angle_gamma   90.00
#
_symmetry.space_group_name_H-M   'P 1'
#
loop_
_entity.id
_entity.type
_entity.pdbx_description
1 polymer ?
#
loop_
_entity_poly.entity_id
_entity_poly.type
_entity_poly.pdbx_seq_one_letter_code
_entity_poly.pdbx_strand_id
1 'polypeptide(L)'
;MVTGSNKGLGKPRRPMSLQERAQAERDIRGAIAYLQESAYANFRSAVANVAIFFGFIGVFGIAIEPPDGLRLIPMVVLVLAGLVGAAYYPFRQHWKIAVRLLVTSSALMAIGMAGLVLVGRVLENSQQ
;
A
#
# COMPACT_ATOMS: atom_id res chain seq x y z
N MET A 1 -65.61 -11.39 -22.32
CA MET A 1 -64.43 -12.20 -22.73
C MET A 1 -63.33 -11.19 -23.07
N VAL A 2 -62.15 -11.12 -22.46
CA VAL A 2 -61.35 -12.05 -21.64
C VAL A 2 -60.52 -11.19 -20.64
N THR A 3 -60.66 -11.56 -19.38
CA THR A 3 -59.66 -11.70 -18.30
C THR A 3 -58.38 -10.85 -18.30
N GLY A 4 -58.25 -10.01 -17.27
CA GLY A 4 -57.01 -9.31 -16.93
C GLY A 4 -55.90 -10.26 -16.47
N SER A 5 -54.69 -10.00 -16.95
CA SER A 5 -53.47 -10.70 -16.54
C SER A 5 -52.71 -9.81 -15.55
N ASN A 6 -52.91 -10.06 -14.26
CA ASN A 6 -52.19 -9.41 -13.18
C ASN A 6 -50.84 -10.13 -13.00
N LYS A 7 -49.77 -9.57 -13.58
CA LYS A 7 -48.42 -10.11 -13.48
C LYS A 7 -47.81 -9.76 -12.10
N GLY A 8 -47.66 -10.79 -11.27
CA GLY A 8 -46.50 -10.98 -10.40
C GLY A 8 -46.26 -9.93 -9.32
N LEU A 9 -47.07 -9.92 -8.27
CA LEU A 9 -46.66 -9.37 -6.98
C LEU A 9 -45.46 -10.19 -6.47
N GLY A 10 -44.29 -9.54 -6.37
CA GLY A 10 -43.13 -10.09 -5.70
C GLY A 10 -43.53 -10.58 -4.30
N LYS A 11 -43.16 -11.82 -3.97
CA LYS A 11 -43.47 -12.43 -2.66
C LYS A 11 -43.13 -11.43 -1.54
N PRO A 12 -44.00 -11.22 -0.55
CA PRO A 12 -43.69 -10.36 0.58
C PRO A 12 -42.44 -10.90 1.26
N ARG A 13 -41.39 -10.06 1.36
CA ARG A 13 -40.19 -10.39 2.14
C ARG A 13 -40.66 -10.70 3.56
N ARG A 14 -40.50 -11.96 3.99
CA ARG A 14 -40.78 -12.34 5.37
C ARG A 14 -40.00 -11.42 6.30
N PRO A 15 -40.63 -10.86 7.35
CA PRO A 15 -39.89 -10.09 8.34
C PRO A 15 -38.84 -11.00 8.98
N MET A 16 -37.56 -10.66 8.79
CA MET A 16 -36.44 -11.38 9.39
C MET A 16 -36.62 -11.43 10.91
N SER A 17 -36.57 -12.63 11.46
CA SER A 17 -36.57 -12.87 12.90
C SER A 17 -35.33 -12.23 13.54
N LEU A 18 -35.40 -11.89 14.83
CA LEU A 18 -34.26 -11.31 15.56
C LEU A 18 -33.02 -12.23 15.54
N GLN A 19 -33.22 -13.55 15.48
CA GLN A 19 -32.13 -14.53 15.35
C GLN A 19 -31.50 -14.52 13.95
N GLU A 20 -32.30 -14.42 12.89
CA GLU A 20 -31.78 -14.28 11.51
C GLU A 20 -31.03 -12.95 11.34
N ARG A 21 -31.46 -11.87 11.98
CA ARG A 21 -30.73 -10.60 12.00
C ARG A 21 -29.39 -10.72 12.71
N ALA A 22 -29.35 -11.32 13.90
CA ALA A 22 -28.12 -11.52 14.65
C ALA A 22 -27.13 -12.44 13.91
N GLN A 23 -27.62 -13.45 13.19
CA GLN A 23 -26.79 -14.31 12.35
C GLN A 23 -26.25 -13.55 11.14
N ALA A 24 -27.10 -12.81 10.43
CA ALA A 24 -26.69 -11.99 9.29
C ALA A 24 -25.65 -10.93 9.69
N GLU A 25 -25.78 -10.30 10.86
CA GLU A 25 -24.78 -9.36 11.38
C GLU A 25 -23.43 -10.03 11.66
N ARG A 26 -23.42 -11.25 12.20
CA ARG A 26 -22.18 -12.00 12.43
C ARG A 26 -21.52 -12.39 11.10
N ASP A 27 -22.31 -12.84 10.13
CA ASP A 27 -21.81 -13.20 8.81
C ASP A 27 -21.25 -11.97 8.07
N ILE A 28 -21.91 -10.81 8.17
CA ILE A 28 -21.42 -9.54 7.63
C ILE A 28 -20.11 -9.12 8.32
N ARG A 29 -20.04 -9.20 9.66
CA ARG A 29 -18.80 -8.87 10.40
C ARG A 29 -17.65 -9.79 10.00
N GLY A 30 -17.91 -11.08 9.82
CA GLY A 30 -16.92 -12.04 9.32
C GLY A 30 -16.45 -11.72 7.90
N ALA A 31 -17.38 -11.41 7.00
CA ALA A 31 -17.05 -11.01 5.63
C ALA A 31 -16.23 -9.72 5.59
N ILE A 32 -16.56 -8.72 6.42
CA ILE A 32 -15.80 -7.47 6.55
C ILE A 32 -14.38 -7.75 7.07
N ALA A 33 -14.24 -8.60 8.10
CA ALA A 33 -12.93 -8.94 8.66
C ALA A 33 -12.03 -9.61 7.60
N TYR A 34 -12.58 -10.53 6.82
CA TYR A 34 -11.87 -11.18 5.72
C TYR A 34 -11.47 -10.19 4.61
N LEU A 35 -12.39 -9.29 4.23
CA LEU A 35 -12.10 -8.23 3.26
C LEU A 35 -11.00 -7.29 3.77
N GLN A 36 -11.05 -6.90 5.04
CA GLN A 36 -10.01 -6.07 5.66
C GLN A 36 -8.65 -6.76 5.68
N GLU A 37 -8.60 -8.06 6.01
CA GLU A 37 -7.36 -8.83 6.01
C GLU A 37 -6.73 -8.89 4.62
N SER A 38 -7.54 -9.18 3.59
CA SER A 38 -7.07 -9.21 2.19
C SER A 38 -6.65 -7.83 1.69
N ALA A 39 -7.43 -6.77 1.98
CA ALA A 39 -7.11 -5.40 1.62
C ALA A 39 -5.81 -4.94 2.29
N TYR A 40 -5.62 -5.28 3.56
CA TYR A 40 -4.42 -4.90 4.30
C TYR A 40 -3.18 -5.68 3.83
N ALA A 41 -3.33 -6.93 3.42
CA ALA A 41 -2.25 -7.68 2.77
C ALA A 41 -1.85 -7.05 1.43
N ASN A 42 -2.82 -6.68 0.59
CA ASN A 42 -2.58 -6.02 -0.69
C ASN A 42 -1.92 -4.64 -0.51
N PHE A 43 -2.41 -3.85 0.43
CA PHE A 43 -1.83 -2.55 0.76
C PHE A 43 -0.37 -2.67 1.19
N ARG A 44 -0.05 -3.60 2.09
CA ARG A 44 1.33 -3.85 2.53
C ARG A 44 2.26 -4.23 1.37
N SER A 45 1.80 -5.10 0.48
CA SER A 45 2.54 -5.46 -0.73
C SER A 45 2.74 -4.27 -1.67
N ALA A 46 1.74 -3.40 -1.82
CA ALA A 46 1.86 -2.18 -2.62
C ALA A 46 2.92 -1.22 -2.05
N VAL A 47 2.92 -1.01 -0.73
CA VAL A 47 3.94 -0.17 -0.06
C VAL A 47 5.35 -0.73 -0.28
N ALA A 48 5.53 -2.05 -0.13
CA ALA A 48 6.82 -2.70 -0.41
C ALA A 48 7.28 -2.49 -1.86
N ASN A 49 6.37 -2.68 -2.82
CA ASN A 49 6.66 -2.48 -4.25
C ASN A 49 7.08 -1.06 -4.57
N VAL A 50 6.40 -0.05 -4.01
CA VAL A 50 6.77 1.36 -4.19
C VAL A 50 8.18 1.60 -3.68
N ALA A 51 8.52 1.10 -2.49
CA ALA A 51 9.86 1.26 -1.95
C ALA A 51 10.94 0.59 -2.83
N ILE A 52 10.68 -0.63 -3.31
CA ILE A 52 11.58 -1.36 -4.23
C ILE A 52 11.80 -0.53 -5.51
N PHE A 53 10.73 0.03 -6.06
CA PHE A 53 10.81 0.87 -7.26
C PHE A 53 11.69 2.11 -7.03
N PHE A 54 11.53 2.80 -5.90
CA PHE A 54 12.42 3.92 -5.56
C PHE A 54 13.87 3.49 -5.32
N GLY A 55 14.10 2.32 -4.72
CA GLY A 55 15.44 1.76 -4.62
C GLY A 55 16.05 1.45 -5.98
N PHE A 56 15.27 0.93 -6.92
CA PHE A 56 15.71 0.72 -8.30
C PHE A 56 16.07 2.04 -8.99
N ILE A 57 15.26 3.10 -8.82
CA ILE A 57 15.59 4.45 -9.30
C ILE A 57 16.92 4.94 -8.69
N GLY A 58 17.15 4.71 -7.40
CA GLY A 58 18.40 5.06 -6.73
C GLY A 58 19.62 4.35 -7.36
N VAL A 59 19.53 3.04 -7.58
CA VAL A 59 20.59 2.26 -8.25
C VAL A 59 20.83 2.76 -9.67
N PHE A 60 19.74 2.96 -10.43
CA PHE A 60 19.80 3.43 -11.81
C PHE A 60 20.44 4.82 -11.91
N GLY A 61 20.07 5.74 -11.03
CA GLY A 61 20.64 7.08 -10.94
C GLY A 61 22.14 7.05 -10.64
N ILE A 62 22.58 6.18 -9.72
CA ILE A 62 24.02 6.01 -9.41
C ILE A 62 24.79 5.41 -10.60
N ALA A 63 24.18 4.48 -11.32
CA ALA A 63 24.85 3.72 -12.37
C ALA A 63 25.04 4.49 -13.69
N ILE A 64 24.12 5.39 -14.03
CA ILE A 64 24.15 6.11 -15.31
C ILE A 64 25.06 7.32 -15.29
N GLU A 65 25.03 8.08 -14.20
CA GLU A 65 25.85 9.26 -14.03
C GLU A 65 26.28 9.30 -12.57
N PRO A 66 27.60 9.27 -12.27
CA PRO A 66 28.07 9.37 -10.91
C PRO A 66 27.47 10.64 -10.29
N PRO A 67 26.60 10.53 -9.28
CA PRO A 67 25.97 11.70 -8.73
C PRO A 67 27.08 12.60 -8.17
N ASP A 68 27.00 13.92 -8.40
CA ASP A 68 27.78 14.88 -7.61
C ASP A 68 27.70 14.45 -6.15
N GLY A 69 28.81 14.40 -5.42
CA GLY A 69 28.89 13.69 -4.13
C GLY A 69 27.76 14.02 -3.13
N LEU A 70 27.15 15.20 -3.27
CA LEU A 70 25.97 15.65 -2.52
C LEU A 70 24.67 14.86 -2.81
N ARG A 71 24.45 14.41 -4.05
CA ARG A 71 23.30 13.59 -4.49
C ARG A 71 23.47 12.11 -4.16
N LEU A 72 24.69 11.65 -3.91
CA LEU A 72 24.97 10.24 -3.65
C LEU A 72 24.30 9.76 -2.36
N ILE A 73 24.39 10.53 -1.28
CA ILE A 73 23.80 10.19 0.03
C ILE A 73 22.30 9.89 -0.09
N PRO A 74 21.45 10.81 -0.62
CA PRO A 74 20.03 10.53 -0.73
C PRO A 74 19.70 9.39 -1.71
N MET A 75 20.49 9.17 -2.77
CA MET A 75 20.32 8.00 -3.64
C MET A 75 20.61 6.68 -2.90
N VAL A 76 21.69 6.60 -2.13
CA VAL A 76 22.01 5.42 -1.31
C VAL A 76 20.90 5.15 -0.30
N VAL A 77 20.34 6.20 0.32
CA VAL A 77 19.20 6.07 1.23
C VAL A 77 17.98 5.47 0.51
N LEU A 78 17.70 5.87 -0.73
CA LEU A 78 16.63 5.25 -1.54
C LEU A 78 16.92 3.78 -1.86
N VAL A 79 18.16 3.43 -2.19
CA VAL A 79 18.56 2.03 -2.41
C VAL A 79 18.30 1.20 -1.15
N LEU A 80 18.69 1.69 0.01
CA LEU A 80 18.41 1.03 1.29
C LEU A 80 16.90 0.91 1.55
N ALA A 81 16.11 1.94 1.23
CA ALA A 81 14.66 1.88 1.34
C ALA A 81 14.07 0.72 0.51
N GLY A 82 14.55 0.55 -0.73
CA GLY A 82 14.13 -0.53 -1.61
C GLY A 82 14.58 -1.91 -1.14
N LEU A 83 15.80 -2.04 -0.59
CA LEU A 83 16.27 -3.30 -0.01
C LEU A 83 15.45 -3.72 1.21
N VAL A 84 15.13 -2.78 2.11
CA VAL A 84 14.23 -3.04 3.24
C VAL A 84 12.81 -3.36 2.75
N GLY A 85 12.35 -2.71 1.69
CA GLY A 85 11.10 -3.03 1.00
C GLY A 85 11.09 -4.44 0.42
N ALA A 86 12.19 -4.91 -0.19
CA ALA A 86 12.32 -6.28 -0.69
C ALA A 86 12.34 -7.31 0.45
N ALA A 87 12.96 -6.98 1.58
CA ALA A 87 12.98 -7.83 2.77
C ALA A 87 11.57 -8.07 3.35
N TYR A 88 10.56 -7.28 3.00
CA TYR A 88 9.16 -7.55 3.36
C TYR A 88 8.70 -8.95 2.93
N TYR A 89 9.05 -9.41 1.72
CA TYR A 89 8.55 -10.66 1.17
C TYR A 89 8.90 -11.91 1.98
N PRO A 90 10.18 -12.14 2.38
CA PRO A 90 10.52 -13.27 3.23
C PRO A 90 9.90 -13.16 4.63
N PHE A 91 9.71 -11.95 5.17
CA PHE A 91 9.16 -11.75 6.52
C PHE A 91 7.65 -11.51 6.56
N ARG A 92 6.93 -11.65 5.43
CA ARG A 92 5.49 -11.33 5.32
C ARG A 92 4.60 -12.13 6.28
N GLN A 93 5.04 -13.33 6.66
CA GLN A 93 4.35 -14.21 7.62
C GLN A 93 4.41 -13.68 9.06
N HIS A 94 5.44 -12.91 9.42
CA HIS A 94 5.60 -12.33 10.74
C HIS A 94 5.05 -10.90 10.78
N TRP A 95 3.77 -10.75 11.13
CA TRP A 95 3.07 -9.45 11.15
C TRP A 95 3.88 -8.30 11.75
N LYS A 96 4.44 -8.48 12.96
CA LYS A 96 5.18 -7.42 13.67
C LYS A 96 6.45 -6.99 12.92
N ILE A 97 7.17 -7.94 12.32
CA ILE A 97 8.41 -7.68 11.58
C ILE A 97 8.06 -7.04 10.23
N ALA A 98 7.06 -7.58 9.53
CA ALA A 98 6.58 -7.06 8.26
C ALA A 98 6.17 -5.59 8.37
N VAL A 99 5.37 -5.22 9.39
CA VAL A 99 4.98 -3.81 9.61
C VAL A 99 6.18 -2.94 9.93
N ARG A 100 7.12 -3.41 10.77
CA ARG A 100 8.35 -2.65 11.07
C ARG A 100 9.18 -2.39 9.82
N LEU A 101 9.39 -3.42 8.98
CA LEU A 101 10.11 -3.28 7.72
C LEU A 101 9.44 -2.25 6.81
N LEU A 102 8.12 -2.27 6.69
CA LEU A 102 7.38 -1.29 5.88
C LEU A 102 7.50 0.12 6.44
N VAL A 103 7.42 0.30 7.75
CA VAL A 103 7.61 1.62 8.40
C VAL A 103 9.03 2.13 8.18
N THR A 104 10.04 1.28 8.40
CA THR A 104 11.46 1.63 8.18
C THR A 104 11.71 1.97 6.72
N SER A 105 11.21 1.15 5.78
CA SER A 105 11.33 1.38 4.35
C SER A 105 10.65 2.68 3.91
N SER A 106 9.45 2.96 4.43
CA SER A 106 8.73 4.21 4.15
C SER A 106 9.46 5.44 4.69
N ALA A 107 10.02 5.36 5.90
CA ALA A 107 10.80 6.44 6.50
C ALA A 107 12.07 6.72 5.69
N LEU A 108 12.82 5.68 5.30
CA LEU A 108 13.99 5.81 4.44
C LEU A 108 13.63 6.44 3.10
N MET A 109 12.53 6.00 2.48
CA MET A 109 12.06 6.58 1.22
C MET A 109 11.76 8.08 1.36
N ALA A 110 11.07 8.49 2.44
CA ALA A 110 10.79 9.90 2.70
C ALA A 110 12.07 10.72 2.91
N ILE A 111 13.05 10.18 3.65
CA ILE A 111 14.35 10.84 3.88
C ILE A 111 15.14 10.97 2.58
N GLY A 112 15.23 9.91 1.79
CA GLY A 112 15.93 9.92 0.49
C GLY A 112 15.31 10.93 -0.48
N MET A 113 13.97 10.96 -0.56
CA MET A 113 13.24 11.92 -1.38
C MET A 113 13.45 13.37 -0.90
N ALA A 114 13.33 13.63 0.40
CA ALA A 114 13.56 14.95 0.97
C ALA A 114 14.99 15.43 0.71
N GLY A 115 15.98 14.54 0.85
CA GLY A 115 17.38 14.83 0.54
C GLY A 115 17.60 15.18 -0.92
N LEU A 116 17.00 14.44 -1.87
CA LEU A 116 17.08 14.78 -3.29
C LEU A 116 16.46 16.15 -3.60
N VAL A 117 15.30 16.44 -3.02
CA VAL A 117 14.64 17.74 -3.18
C VAL A 117 15.51 18.86 -2.63
N LEU A 118 16.08 18.69 -1.44
CA LEU A 118 16.96 19.68 -0.81
C LEU A 118 18.19 19.95 -1.68
N VAL A 119 18.87 18.89 -2.15
CA VAL A 119 20.03 19.03 -3.03
C VAL A 119 19.66 19.72 -4.34
N GLY A 120 18.51 19.40 -4.92
CA GLY A 120 17.98 20.08 -6.10
C GLY A 120 17.83 21.58 -5.88
N ARG A 121 17.23 21.99 -4.76
CA ARG A 121 17.06 23.41 -4.40
C ARG A 121 18.39 24.12 -4.16
N VAL A 122 19.34 23.47 -3.51
CA VAL A 122 20.68 24.06 -3.26
C VAL A 122 21.39 24.30 -4.59
N LEU A 123 21.39 23.33 -5.49
CA LEU A 123 22.04 23.45 -6.79
C LEU A 123 21.39 24.53 -7.66
N GLU A 124 20.06 24.62 -7.66
CA GLU A 124 19.31 25.68 -8.34
C GLU A 124 19.69 27.08 -7.83
N ASN A 125 19.76 27.25 -6.51
CA ASN A 125 20.15 28.53 -5.88
C ASN A 125 21.64 28.87 -6.07
N SER A 126 22.49 27.90 -6.40
CA SER A 126 23.93 28.10 -6.61
C SER A 126 24.29 28.60 -8.01
N GLN A 127 23.32 28.57 -8.94
CA GLN A 127 23.49 28.94 -10.35
C GLN A 127 22.93 30.35 -10.66
N GLN A 128 22.40 31.04 -9.65
CA GLN A 128 21.95 32.46 -9.70
C GLN A 128 23.02 33.38 -9.11
#